data_AF-A0A315SUC9-F1
#
_entry.id   AF-A0A315SUC9-F1
#
_cell.length_a   1.000
_cell.length_b   1.000
_cell.length_c   1.000
_cell.angle_alpha   90.00
_cell.angle_beta   90.00
_cell.angle_gamma   90.00
#
_symmetry.space_group_name_H-M   'P 1'
#
loop_
_entity.id
_entity.type
_entity.pdbx_description
1 polymer ?
#
loop_
_entity_poly.entity_id
_entity_poly.type
_entity_poly.pdbx_seq_one_letter_code
_entity_poly.pdbx_strand_id
1 'polypeptide(L)'
;MMLSPYPLLITYLVALTAAAQDVHERLDLGLLQRQIDAIELLADRARSSATGTDQVRYRFDYPRLTADLERVRHGISKYLSPSRAQPADLVELTGDYRAETPDSGPPHEHD
;
A
#
# COMPACT_ATOMS: atom_id res chain seq x y z
N MET A 1 34.31 -42.07 16.52
CA MET A 1 34.18 -40.62 16.24
C MET A 1 32.96 -40.10 16.98
N MET A 2 33.15 -39.36 18.07
CA MET A 2 32.06 -38.67 18.75
C MET A 2 31.70 -37.43 17.93
N LEU A 3 30.53 -37.43 17.30
CA LEU A 3 30.01 -36.23 16.64
C LEU A 3 29.84 -35.15 17.72
N SER A 4 30.70 -34.15 17.70
CA SER A 4 30.65 -33.04 18.64
C SER A 4 29.35 -32.26 18.43
N PRO A 5 28.59 -31.86 19.47
CA PRO A 5 27.26 -31.26 19.34
C PRO A 5 27.26 -29.78 18.96
N TYR A 6 28.42 -29.12 18.95
CA TYR A 6 28.55 -27.70 18.61
C TYR A 6 27.99 -27.25 17.25
N PRO A 7 28.10 -27.99 16.13
CA PRO A 7 27.52 -27.55 14.87
C PRO A 7 25.99 -27.50 14.95
N LEU A 8 25.34 -28.41 15.70
CA LEU A 8 23.89 -28.39 15.91
C LEU A 8 23.45 -27.17 16.74
N LEU A 9 24.25 -26.80 17.75
CA LEU A 9 24.01 -25.61 18.56
C LEU A 9 24.09 -24.33 17.72
N ILE A 10 25.09 -24.23 16.84
CA ILE A 10 25.25 -23.07 15.95
C ILE A 10 24.10 -22.99 14.94
N THR A 11 23.72 -24.11 14.31
CA THR A 11 22.57 -24.14 13.40
C THR A 11 21.27 -23.75 14.11
N TYR A 12 21.07 -24.22 15.35
CA TYR A 12 19.91 -23.85 16.15
C TYR A 12 19.88 -22.36 16.47
N LEU A 13 21.02 -21.77 16.85
CA LEU A 13 21.11 -20.34 17.15
C LEU A 13 20.80 -19.47 15.92
N VAL A 14 21.35 -19.84 14.76
CA VAL A 14 21.13 -19.13 13.48
C VAL A 14 19.67 -19.27 13.02
N ALA A 15 19.07 -20.45 13.17
CA ALA A 15 17.66 -20.65 12.86
C ALA A 15 16.75 -19.82 13.78
N LEU A 16 17.09 -19.70 15.07
CA LEU A 16 16.34 -18.91 16.03
C LEU A 16 16.39 -17.41 15.73
N THR A 17 17.57 -16.89 15.33
CA THR A 17 17.70 -15.48 14.93
C THR A 17 16.95 -15.19 13.64
N ALA A 18 17.02 -16.07 12.64
CA ALA A 18 16.28 -15.91 11.38
C ALA A 18 14.75 -15.91 11.62
N ALA A 19 14.26 -16.81 12.48
CA ALA A 19 12.85 -16.85 12.86
C ALA A 19 12.41 -15.57 13.62
N ALA A 20 13.25 -15.04 14.50
CA ALA A 20 12.95 -13.79 15.20
C ALA A 20 12.90 -12.58 14.26
N GLN A 21 13.76 -12.54 13.24
CA GLN A 21 13.75 -11.49 12.21
C GLN A 21 12.49 -11.54 11.34
N ASP A 22 12.05 -12.74 10.92
CA ASP A 22 10.79 -12.93 10.19
C ASP A 22 9.58 -12.45 11.00
N VAL A 23 9.55 -12.75 12.30
CA VAL A 23 8.47 -12.26 13.20
C VAL A 23 8.49 -10.73 13.28
N HIS A 24 9.65 -10.10 13.39
CA HIS A 24 9.74 -8.64 13.45
C HIS A 24 9.26 -7.98 12.16
N GLU A 25 9.69 -8.48 11.00
CA GLU A 25 9.26 -7.99 9.70
C GLU A 25 7.74 -8.11 9.52
N ARG A 26 7.16 -9.26 9.90
CA ARG A 26 5.70 -9.46 9.84
C ARG A 26 4.94 -8.48 10.72
N LEU A 27 5.46 -8.15 11.90
CA LEU A 27 4.86 -7.15 12.79
C LEU A 27 4.92 -5.75 12.19
N ASP A 28 6.06 -5.36 11.63
CA ASP A 28 6.25 -4.05 11.01
C ASP A 28 5.36 -3.88 9.77
N LEU A 29 5.24 -4.93 8.95
CA LEU A 29 4.31 -4.94 7.82
C LEU A 29 2.84 -4.89 8.25
N GLY A 30 2.49 -5.53 9.36
CA GLY A 30 1.17 -5.39 9.97
C GLY A 30 0.90 -3.97 10.49
N LEU A 31 1.92 -3.29 11.03
CA LEU A 31 1.83 -1.89 11.41
C LEU A 31 1.64 -0.98 10.18
N LEU A 32 2.36 -1.26 9.08
CA LEU A 32 2.23 -0.52 7.84
C LEU A 32 0.79 -0.59 7.28
N GLN A 33 0.13 -1.74 7.36
CA GLN A 33 -1.28 -1.87 6.98
C GLN A 33 -2.19 -0.94 7.80
N ARG A 34 -2.00 -0.86 9.12
CA ARG A 34 -2.78 0.06 9.98
C ARG A 34 -2.49 1.53 9.68
N GLN A 35 -1.27 1.85 9.28
CA GLN A 35 -0.92 3.21 8.87
C GLN A 35 -1.62 3.59 7.55
N ILE A 36 -1.80 2.63 6.64
CA ILE A 36 -2.61 2.84 5.42
C ILE A 36 -4.05 3.19 5.79
N ASP A 37 -4.67 2.47 6.73
CA ASP A 37 -6.03 2.79 7.21
C ASP A 37 -6.11 4.22 7.79
N ALA A 38 -5.07 4.65 8.53
CA ALA A 38 -4.99 6.00 9.06
C ALA A 38 -4.85 7.06 7.95
N ILE A 39 -4.09 6.77 6.89
CA ILE A 39 -3.95 7.64 5.71
C ILE A 39 -5.29 7.76 4.97
N GLU A 40 -6.02 6.66 4.78
CA GLU A 40 -7.35 6.68 4.17
C GLU A 40 -8.32 7.58 4.94
N LEU A 41 -8.33 7.46 6.27
CA LEU A 41 -9.16 8.31 7.12
C LEU A 41 -8.75 9.80 7.05
N LEU A 42 -7.47 10.11 6.90
CA LEU A 42 -7.00 11.48 6.68
C LEU A 42 -7.40 12.01 5.30
N ALA A 43 -7.31 11.16 4.28
CA ALA A 43 -7.72 11.46 2.91
C ALA A 43 -9.22 11.81 2.87
N ASP A 44 -10.07 11.03 3.54
CA ASP A 44 -11.52 11.29 3.62
C ASP A 44 -11.85 12.60 4.34
N ARG A 45 -11.14 12.91 5.43
CA ARG A 45 -11.28 14.20 6.12
C ARG A 45 -10.87 15.37 5.22
N ALA A 46 -9.78 15.23 4.49
CA ALA A 46 -9.31 16.25 3.56
C ALA A 46 -10.29 16.44 2.40
N ARG A 47 -10.82 15.34 1.83
CA ARG A 47 -11.87 15.35 0.80
C ARG A 47 -13.12 16.08 1.26
N SER A 48 -13.59 15.78 2.47
CA SER A 48 -14.78 16.40 3.06
C SER A 48 -14.61 17.90 3.34
N SER A 49 -13.36 18.34 3.53
CA SER A 49 -13.04 19.76 3.72
C SER A 49 -12.89 20.51 2.39
N ALA A 50 -12.58 19.80 1.31
CA ALA A 50 -12.32 20.36 -0.02
C ALA A 50 -13.60 20.60 -0.85
N THR A 51 -14.78 20.19 -0.40
CA THR A 51 -16.06 20.36 -1.13
C THR A 51 -16.52 21.81 -1.27
N GLY A 52 -15.90 22.78 -0.59
CA GLY A 52 -16.22 24.21 -0.69
C GLY A 52 -15.36 25.03 -1.67
N THR A 53 -14.38 24.43 -2.35
CA THR A 53 -13.46 25.14 -3.26
C THR A 53 -13.84 24.92 -4.73
N ASP A 54 -14.92 25.57 -5.16
CA ASP A 54 -15.46 25.46 -6.52
C ASP A 54 -14.63 26.22 -7.59
N GLN A 55 -13.64 27.02 -7.17
CA GLN A 55 -12.82 27.85 -8.07
C GLN A 55 -11.47 27.23 -8.48
N VAL A 56 -11.15 25.99 -8.09
CA VAL A 56 -9.80 25.43 -8.32
C VAL A 56 -9.82 24.52 -9.55
N ARG A 57 -9.02 24.88 -10.56
CA ARG A 57 -8.84 24.13 -11.82
C ARG A 57 -8.29 22.71 -11.61
N TYR A 58 -7.47 22.52 -10.59
CA TYR A 58 -6.88 21.22 -10.24
C TYR A 58 -7.30 20.83 -8.82
N ARG A 59 -7.75 19.59 -8.68
CA ARG A 59 -8.13 19.01 -7.39
C ARG A 59 -7.35 17.72 -7.15
N PHE A 60 -7.24 17.33 -5.89
CA PHE A 60 -6.64 16.06 -5.53
C PHE A 60 -7.62 14.92 -5.82
N ASP A 61 -7.20 13.93 -6.58
CA ASP A 61 -7.97 12.73 -6.93
C ASP A 61 -7.88 11.70 -5.80
N TYR A 62 -8.70 11.92 -4.77
CA TYR A 62 -8.82 10.98 -3.64
C TYR A 62 -9.19 9.56 -4.08
N PRO A 63 -10.14 9.33 -5.02
CA PRO A 63 -10.41 7.99 -5.54
C PRO A 63 -9.16 7.27 -6.09
N ARG A 64 -8.29 7.96 -6.85
CA ARG A 64 -7.04 7.37 -7.34
C ARG A 64 -6.08 7.02 -6.22
N LEU A 65 -5.93 7.90 -5.22
CA LEU A 65 -5.10 7.62 -4.04
C LEU A 65 -5.59 6.36 -3.31
N THR A 66 -6.89 6.27 -3.03
CA THR A 66 -7.47 5.10 -2.36
C THR A 66 -7.22 3.82 -3.16
N ALA A 67 -7.38 3.84 -4.48
CA ALA A 67 -7.10 2.69 -5.32
C ALA A 67 -5.62 2.25 -5.26
N ASP A 68 -4.68 3.20 -5.19
CA ASP A 68 -3.25 2.89 -5.03
C ASP A 68 -2.93 2.34 -3.63
N LEU A 69 -3.53 2.88 -2.56
CA LEU A 69 -3.38 2.37 -1.19
C LEU A 69 -3.90 0.93 -1.06
N GLU A 70 -5.02 0.61 -1.70
CA GLU A 70 -5.57 -0.74 -1.79
C GLU A 70 -4.59 -1.72 -2.47
N ARG A 71 -3.97 -1.30 -3.57
CA ARG A 71 -2.94 -2.11 -4.27
C ARG A 71 -1.74 -2.36 -3.37
N VAL A 72 -1.26 -1.35 -2.64
CA VAL A 72 -0.16 -1.50 -1.68
C VAL A 72 -0.54 -2.48 -0.57
N ARG A 73 -1.74 -2.35 0.01
CA ARG A 73 -2.26 -3.26 1.05
C ARG A 73 -2.33 -4.70 0.55
N HIS A 74 -2.81 -4.89 -0.68
CA HIS A 74 -2.86 -6.20 -1.32
C HIS A 74 -1.47 -6.80 -1.55
N GLY A 75 -0.49 -5.99 -1.98
CA GLY A 75 0.90 -6.41 -2.13
C GLY A 75 1.51 -6.90 -0.81
N ILE A 76 1.33 -6.13 0.27
CA ILE A 76 1.78 -6.51 1.62
C ILE A 76 1.09 -7.80 2.08
N SER A 77 -0.22 -7.92 1.89
CA SER A 77 -0.98 -9.11 2.28
C SER A 77 -0.52 -10.37 1.53
N LYS A 78 -0.28 -10.26 0.21
CA LYS A 78 0.29 -11.35 -0.60
C LYS A 78 1.67 -11.78 -0.12
N TYR A 79 2.52 -10.83 0.28
CA TYR A 79 3.83 -11.14 0.82
C TYR A 79 3.74 -11.89 2.17
N LEU A 80 2.85 -11.45 3.07
CA LEU A 80 2.67 -12.07 4.39
C LEU A 80 2.02 -13.46 4.33
N SER A 81 1.20 -13.71 3.30
CA SER A 81 0.50 -14.97 3.04
C SER A 81 0.86 -15.55 1.66
N PRO A 82 2.11 -15.97 1.44
CA PRO A 82 2.56 -16.43 0.14
C PRO A 82 1.88 -17.76 -0.21
N SER A 83 0.93 -17.73 -1.16
CA SER A 83 0.44 -18.95 -1.81
C SER A 83 1.49 -19.44 -2.80
N ARG A 84 1.61 -20.77 -3.00
CA ARG A 84 2.52 -21.32 -4.03
C ARG A 84 2.15 -20.76 -5.40
N ALA A 85 3.19 -20.32 -6.12
CA ALA A 85 3.17 -19.29 -7.14
C ALA A 85 2.45 -19.65 -8.45
N GLN A 86 1.56 -18.76 -8.87
CA GLN A 86 1.45 -18.34 -10.26
C GLN A 86 2.01 -16.90 -10.32
N PRO A 87 2.74 -16.51 -11.38
CA PRO A 87 3.16 -15.12 -11.55
C PRO A 87 1.92 -14.23 -11.43
N ALA A 88 1.89 -13.36 -10.42
CA ALA A 88 0.83 -12.39 -10.28
C ALA A 88 1.12 -11.26 -11.28
N ASP A 89 0.09 -10.78 -11.97
CA ASP A 89 0.22 -9.56 -12.77
C ASP A 89 0.72 -8.42 -11.90
N LEU A 90 1.72 -7.71 -12.42
CA LEU A 90 2.21 -6.48 -11.81
C LEU A 90 1.15 -5.41 -12.01
N VAL A 91 0.54 -4.97 -10.93
CA VAL A 91 -0.40 -3.84 -10.96
C VAL A 91 0.39 -2.58 -10.67
N GLU A 92 0.51 -1.69 -11.67
CA GLU A 92 1.16 -0.39 -11.49
C GLU A 92 0.31 0.53 -10.61
N LEU A 93 1.00 1.34 -9.81
CA LEU A 93 0.38 2.44 -9.10
C LEU A 93 0.16 3.58 -10.10
N THR A 94 -0.96 4.29 -9.96
CA THR A 94 -1.33 5.39 -10.83
C THR A 94 -0.32 6.54 -10.69
N GLY A 95 0.03 6.89 -9.45
CA GLY A 95 1.05 7.90 -9.13
C GLY A 95 0.69 9.36 -9.46
N ASP A 96 -0.23 9.60 -10.41
CA ASP A 96 -0.80 10.92 -10.70
C ASP A 96 -2.18 11.10 -10.06
N TYR A 97 -2.20 11.87 -8.98
CA TYR A 97 -3.39 12.20 -8.19
C TYR A 97 -3.98 13.58 -8.54
N ARG A 98 -3.68 14.13 -9.72
CA ARG A 98 -4.28 15.40 -10.16
C ARG A 98 -5.54 15.11 -11.00
N ALA A 99 -6.67 15.64 -10.55
CA ALA A 99 -7.90 15.70 -11.32
C ALA A 99 -8.14 17.12 -11.86
N GLU A 100 -8.54 17.23 -13.13
CA GLU A 100 -9.05 18.47 -13.69
C GLU A 100 -10.54 18.62 -13.38
N THR A 101 -10.95 19.81 -12.95
CA THR A 101 -12.38 20.11 -12.79
C THR A 101 -12.99 20.23 -14.19
N PRO A 102 -14.08 19.51 -14.52
CA PRO A 102 -14.72 19.61 -15.82
C PRO A 102 -15.08 21.06 -16.12
N ASP A 103 -14.53 21.61 -17.21
CA ASP A 103 -14.86 22.95 -17.64
C ASP A 103 -16.33 22.97 -18.04
N SER A 104 -17.15 23.68 -17.26
CA SER A 104 -18.58 23.85 -17.56
C SER A 104 -18.75 24.96 -18.60
N GLY A 105 -18.05 24.85 -19.72
CA GLY A 105 -18.27 25.71 -20.89
C GLY A 105 -19.57 25.30 -21.58
N PRO A 106 -20.44 26.25 -21.99
CA PRO A 106 -21.67 25.90 -22.67
C PRO A 106 -21.36 25.15 -23.97
N PRO A 107 -22.23 24.23 -24.42
CA PRO A 107 -22.06 23.57 -25.70
C PRO A 107 -21.96 24.66 -26.77
N HIS A 108 -20.86 24.68 -27.52
CA HIS A 108 -20.78 25.50 -28.72
C HIS A 108 -21.84 25.00 -29.70
N GLU A 109 -23.01 25.64 -29.70
CA GLU A 109 -23.96 25.61 -30.80
C GLU A 109 -23.24 26.21 -32.01
N HIS A 110 -22.86 25.33 -32.94
CA HIS A 110 -22.42 25.73 -34.26
C HIS A 110 -23.70 25.93 -35.09
N ASP A 111 -23.93 27.18 -35.52
CA ASP A 111 -24.97 27.62 -36.47
C ASP A 111 -25.19 26.65 -37.64
#